data_AF-A0A842V9T6-F1
#
_entry.id   AF-A0A842V9T6-F1
#
_cell.length_a   1.000
_cell.length_b   1.000
_cell.length_c   1.000
_cell.angle_alpha   90.00
_cell.angle_beta   90.00
_cell.angle_gamma   90.00
#
_symmetry.space_group_name_H-M   'P 1'
#
loop_
_entity.id
_entity.type
_entity.pdbx_description
1 polymer ?
#
loop_
_entity_poly.entity_id
_entity_poly.type
_entity_poly.pdbx_seq_one_letter_code
_entity_poly.pdbx_strand_id
1 'polypeptide(L)'
;MVVWFIAGMSAERISLQRAKRDKLFYVVANVVVFRESDKRCLILKRHSREKVHPDKYAVPGCKLEWVNLPIDKPTRMTGEVCDFENAVEDLLVRETREEAGIEIYPYLKYLNSVAFSS
;
A
#
# COMPACT_ATOMS: atom_id res chain seq x y z
N MET A 1 -12.60 3.26 -14.73
CA MET A 1 -11.15 3.29 -14.92
C MET A 1 -10.72 4.74 -15.08
N VAL A 2 -10.18 5.36 -14.04
CA VAL A 2 -9.56 6.69 -14.13
C VAL A 2 -8.09 6.48 -13.78
N VAL A 3 -7.25 6.43 -14.81
CA VAL A 3 -5.79 6.43 -14.65
C VAL A 3 -5.39 7.88 -14.43
N TRP A 4 -5.10 8.24 -13.18
CA TRP A 4 -4.47 9.52 -12.90
C TRP A 4 -2.97 9.39 -13.19
N PHE A 5 -2.50 10.07 -14.24
CA PHE A 5 -1.08 10.36 -14.40
C PHE A 5 -0.67 11.33 -13.28
N ILE A 6 -0.11 10.80 -12.21
CA ILE A 6 0.62 11.63 -11.25
C ILE A 6 1.94 11.96 -11.96
N ALA A 7 2.10 13.21 -12.40
CA ALA A 7 3.42 13.73 -12.76
C ALA A 7 4.27 13.81 -11.49
N GLY A 8 4.76 12.67 -11.02
CA GLY A 8 5.96 12.62 -10.19
C GLY A 8 7.12 13.05 -11.08
N MET A 9 8.04 13.87 -10.54
CA MET A 9 9.30 14.13 -11.23
C MET A 9 9.92 12.77 -11.59
N SER A 10 10.05 12.46 -12.89
CA SER A 10 10.82 11.28 -13.29
C SER A 10 12.23 11.47 -12.75
N ALA A 11 12.80 10.52 -12.02
CA ALA A 11 14.21 10.65 -11.73
C ALA A 11 14.92 10.42 -13.08
N GLU A 12 15.82 11.34 -13.44
CA GLU A 12 16.53 11.21 -14.71
C GLU A 12 17.49 10.01 -14.71
N ARG A 13 17.90 9.55 -13.51
CA ARG A 13 18.83 8.44 -13.28
C ARG A 13 18.61 7.78 -11.91
N ILE A 14 18.84 6.47 -11.85
CA ILE A 14 18.96 5.71 -10.59
C ILE A 14 20.22 6.21 -9.84
N SER A 15 20.05 6.75 -8.63
CA SER A 15 21.17 7.22 -7.79
C SER A 15 21.42 6.28 -6.61
N LEU A 16 22.53 5.55 -6.65
CA LEU A 16 22.96 4.67 -5.55
C LEU A 16 23.33 5.45 -4.27
N GLN A 17 23.63 6.75 -4.37
CA GLN A 17 23.93 7.61 -3.22
C GLN A 17 22.66 8.03 -2.46
N ARG A 18 21.52 8.15 -3.16
CA ARG A 18 20.22 8.51 -2.58
C ARG A 18 19.33 7.30 -2.31
N ALA A 19 19.60 6.18 -2.98
CA ALA A 19 18.94 4.92 -2.72
C ALA A 19 19.16 4.53 -1.25
N LYS A 20 18.08 4.14 -0.57
CA LYS A 20 18.22 3.54 0.76
C LYS A 20 18.99 2.23 0.57
N ARG A 21 20.17 2.13 1.20
CA ARG A 21 21.12 1.00 1.01
C ARG A 21 20.47 -0.38 1.12
N ASP A 22 19.41 -0.49 1.92
CA ASP A 22 18.72 -1.76 2.20
C ASP A 22 17.29 -1.83 1.65
N LYS A 23 16.94 -1.00 0.65
CA LYS A 23 15.64 -1.08 -0.04
C LYS A 23 15.84 -1.13 -1.56
N LEU A 24 16.08 -2.34 -2.09
CA LEU A 24 16.18 -2.60 -3.53
C LEU A 24 14.84 -2.34 -4.24
N PHE A 25 13.75 -2.73 -3.60
CA PHE A 25 12.37 -2.39 -3.96
C PHE A 25 11.52 -2.32 -2.69
N TYR A 26 10.34 -1.72 -2.78
CA TYR A 26 9.35 -1.76 -1.70
C TYR A 26 7.98 -2.09 -2.28
N VAL A 27 7.17 -2.80 -1.50
CA VAL A 27 5.79 -3.13 -1.86
C VAL A 27 4.86 -2.09 -1.27
N VAL A 28 3.94 -1.60 -2.08
CA VAL A 28 2.83 -0.74 -1.65
C VAL A 28 1.55 -1.46 -2.00
N ALA A 29 0.63 -1.50 -1.04
CA ALA A 29 -0.71 -2.01 -1.26
C ALA A 29 -1.71 -0.85 -1.18
N ASN A 30 -2.69 -0.86 -2.08
CA ASN A 30 -3.81 0.08 -2.08
C ASN A 30 -5.12 -0.71 -2.21
N VAL A 31 -6.20 -0.20 -1.62
CA VAL A 31 -7.52 -0.84 -1.71
C VAL A 31 -8.57 0.11 -2.28
N VAL A 32 -9.30 -0.35 -3.30
CA VAL A 32 -10.50 0.35 -3.78
C VAL A 32 -11.69 -0.17 -2.98
N VAL A 33 -12.08 0.57 -1.94
CA VAL A 33 -13.28 0.22 -1.16
C VAL A 33 -14.51 0.60 -1.95
N PHE A 34 -15.32 -0.39 -2.33
CA PHE A 34 -16.56 -0.22 -3.07
C PHE A 34 -17.76 -0.57 -2.20
N ARG A 35 -18.71 0.36 -2.05
CA ARG A 35 -19.94 0.16 -1.30
C ARG A 35 -21.06 -0.25 -2.23
N GLU A 36 -21.58 -1.46 -2.04
CA GLU A 36 -22.56 -2.04 -2.96
C GLU A 36 -23.93 -1.33 -2.95
N SER A 37 -24.32 -0.74 -1.81
CA SER A 37 -25.64 -0.14 -1.62
C SER A 37 -25.88 1.08 -2.52
N ASP A 38 -24.84 1.86 -2.79
CA ASP A 38 -24.92 3.09 -3.60
C ASP A 38 -23.90 3.14 -4.75
N LYS A 39 -23.17 2.05 -4.97
CA LYS A 39 -22.19 1.88 -6.06
C LYS A 39 -21.09 2.94 -6.04
N ARG A 40 -20.71 3.42 -4.85
CA ARG A 40 -19.66 4.43 -4.68
C ARG A 40 -18.36 3.84 -4.16
N CYS A 41 -17.25 4.46 -4.53
CA CYS A 41 -15.94 4.16 -3.98
C CYS A 41 -15.54 5.17 -2.89
N LEU A 42 -14.78 4.71 -1.91
CA LEU A 42 -14.11 5.60 -0.96
C LEU A 42 -12.91 6.27 -1.63
N ILE A 43 -12.81 7.59 -1.48
CA ILE A 43 -11.64 8.39 -1.83
C ILE A 43 -11.32 9.27 -0.63
N LEU A 44 -10.06 9.27 -0.22
CA LEU A 44 -9.54 10.09 0.87
C LEU A 44 -8.79 11.29 0.31
N LYS A 45 -8.84 12.41 1.03
CA LYS A 45 -7.94 13.54 0.79
C LYS A 45 -6.79 13.45 1.78
N ARG A 46 -5.56 13.37 1.26
CA ARG A 46 -4.35 13.35 2.06
C ARG A 46 -4.22 14.65 2.83
N HIS A 47 -3.87 14.57 4.12
CA HIS A 47 -3.67 15.76 4.94
C HIS A 47 -2.50 16.59 4.40
N SER A 48 -2.57 17.92 4.54
CA SER A 48 -1.51 18.85 4.14
C SER A 48 -0.15 18.63 4.83
N ARG A 49 -0.11 17.83 5.90
CA ARG A 49 1.12 17.52 6.66
C ARG A 49 1.92 16.37 6.05
N GLU A 50 1.33 15.66 5.11
CA GLU A 50 1.95 14.50 4.46
C GLU A 50 3.19 14.92 3.67
N LYS A 51 4.32 14.25 3.92
CA LYS A 51 5.58 14.53 3.21
C LYS A 51 5.47 14.32 1.70
N VAL A 52 4.64 13.35 1.29
CA VAL A 52 4.48 12.93 -0.10
C VAL A 52 3.03 13.19 -0.52
N HIS A 53 2.87 13.94 -1.62
CA HIS A 53 1.58 14.29 -2.23
C HIS A 53 0.53 14.85 -1.24
N PRO A 54 0.83 15.94 -0.49
CA PRO A 54 -0.15 16.59 0.37
C PRO A 54 -1.36 17.10 -0.43
N ASP A 55 -2.54 17.14 0.20
CA ASP A 55 -3.80 17.65 -0.35
C ASP A 55 -4.33 16.93 -1.60
N LYS A 56 -3.70 15.84 -2.03
CA LYS A 56 -4.15 15.02 -3.15
C LYS A 56 -5.20 14.00 -2.72
N TYR A 57 -6.08 13.67 -3.64
CA TYR A 57 -7.07 12.62 -3.47
C TYR A 57 -6.48 11.26 -3.86
N ALA A 58 -6.69 10.25 -3.02
CA ALA A 58 -6.18 8.90 -3.21
C ALA A 58 -7.14 7.87 -2.61
N VAL A 59 -6.92 6.60 -2.95
CA VAL A 59 -7.52 5.47 -2.22
C VAL A 59 -6.70 5.18 -0.96
N PRO A 60 -7.27 4.51 0.06
CA PRO A 60 -6.51 4.04 1.21
C PRO A 60 -5.39 3.08 0.78
N GLY A 61 -4.24 3.17 1.45
CA GLY A 61 -3.10 2.32 1.13
C GLY A 61 -1.83 2.71 1.88
N CYS A 62 -0.93 1.75 2.02
CA CYS A 62 0.30 1.92 2.76
C CYS A 62 1.43 1.03 2.21
N LYS A 63 2.64 1.30 2.70
CA LYS A 63 3.81 0.48 2.40
C LYS A 63 3.82 -0.74 3.30
N LEU A 64 4.16 -1.89 2.75
CA LEU A 64 4.49 -3.06 3.54
C LEU A 64 5.89 -2.85 4.13
N GLU A 65 5.98 -2.69 5.44
CA GLU A 65 7.23 -2.47 6.17
C GLU A 65 7.60 -3.70 7.00
N TRP A 66 8.86 -3.80 7.41
CA TRP A 66 9.36 -4.94 8.20
C TRP A 66 8.57 -5.23 9.47
N VAL A 67 8.02 -4.20 10.11
CA VAL A 67 7.18 -4.34 11.30
C VAL A 67 5.88 -5.11 11.02
N ASN A 68 5.46 -5.18 9.75
CA ASN A 68 4.29 -5.96 9.32
C ASN A 68 4.63 -7.44 9.07
N LEU A 69 5.92 -7.81 9.13
CA LEU A 69 6.43 -9.17 8.89
C LEU A 69 7.30 -9.62 10.07
N PRO A 70 6.70 -9.87 11.25
CA PRO A 70 7.44 -10.20 12.47
C PRO A 70 8.08 -11.59 12.36
N ILE A 71 9.38 -11.64 12.07
CA ILE A 71 10.14 -12.89 11.84
C ILE A 71 10.15 -13.84 13.04
N ASP A 72 9.87 -13.35 14.24
CA ASP A 72 9.71 -14.15 15.46
C ASP A 72 8.35 -14.84 15.54
N LYS A 73 7.37 -14.40 14.74
CA LYS A 73 5.99 -14.89 14.72
C LYS A 73 5.45 -14.97 13.29
N PRO A 74 6.05 -15.81 12.42
CA PRO A 74 5.49 -16.05 11.10
C PRO A 74 4.15 -16.79 11.22
N THR A 75 3.29 -16.60 10.23
CA THR A 75 2.01 -17.32 10.16
C THR A 75 2.23 -18.82 9.98
N ARG A 76 3.26 -19.18 9.21
CA ARG A 76 3.68 -20.56 8.98
C ARG A 76 5.18 -20.62 8.72
N MET A 77 5.77 -21.77 9.02
CA MET A 77 7.13 -22.10 8.58
C MET A 77 7.07 -23.12 7.44
N THR A 78 7.77 -22.83 6.35
CA THR A 78 7.98 -23.76 5.23
C THR A 78 9.47 -24.11 5.18
N GLY A 79 9.85 -25.15 5.94
CA GLY A 79 11.26 -25.45 6.19
C GLY A 79 11.91 -24.31 6.98
N GLU A 80 12.93 -23.69 6.41
CA GLU A 80 13.63 -22.52 6.98
C GLU A 80 13.03 -21.18 6.54
N VAL A 81 11.94 -21.19 5.76
CA VAL A 81 11.30 -19.98 5.23
C VAL A 81 10.13 -19.56 6.12
N CYS A 82 10.10 -18.28 6.50
CA CYS A 82 8.98 -17.64 7.19
C CYS A 82 7.89 -17.22 6.19
N ASP A 83 6.70 -17.79 6.33
CA ASP A 83 5.53 -17.40 5.54
C ASP A 83 4.64 -16.47 6.36
N PHE A 84 4.23 -15.36 5.74
CA PHE A 84 3.31 -14.39 6.30
C PHE A 84 2.03 -14.36 5.45
N GLU A 85 1.15 -15.31 5.70
CA GLU A 85 -0.12 -15.39 5.00
C GLU A 85 -0.98 -14.16 5.34
N ASN A 86 -1.71 -13.64 4.36
CA ASN A 86 -2.60 -12.46 4.47
C ASN A 86 -1.92 -11.13 4.84
N ALA A 87 -0.59 -11.02 4.74
CA ALA A 87 0.13 -9.81 5.15
C ALA A 87 -0.34 -8.53 4.43
N VAL A 88 -0.79 -8.64 3.18
CA VAL A 88 -1.30 -7.50 2.41
C VAL A 88 -2.73 -7.15 2.81
N GLU A 89 -3.57 -8.17 3.00
CA GLU A 89 -4.96 -8.06 3.42
C GLU A 89 -5.05 -7.41 4.80
N ASP A 90 -4.29 -7.93 5.77
CA ASP A 90 -4.24 -7.41 7.14
C ASP A 90 -3.70 -5.97 7.18
N LEU A 91 -2.69 -5.68 6.35
CA LEU A 91 -2.16 -4.32 6.20
C LEU A 91 -3.26 -3.35 5.73
N LEU A 92 -4.03 -3.73 4.71
CA LEU A 92 -5.06 -2.88 4.11
C LEU A 92 -6.30 -2.73 5.00
N VAL A 93 -6.71 -3.78 5.70
CA VAL A 93 -7.79 -3.73 6.69
C VAL A 93 -7.42 -2.76 7.81
N ARG A 94 -6.21 -2.90 8.38
CA ARG A 94 -5.69 -2.01 9.41
C ARG A 94 -5.62 -0.55 8.92
N GLU A 95 -4.98 -0.33 7.78
CA GLU A 95 -4.78 1.01 7.24
C GLU A 95 -6.12 1.72 6.96
N THR A 96 -7.07 1.01 6.36
CA THR A 96 -8.39 1.58 6.05
C THR A 96 -9.14 1.98 7.34
N ARG A 97 -9.00 1.18 8.41
CA ARG A 97 -9.56 1.52 9.72
C ARG A 97 -8.88 2.75 10.32
N GLU A 98 -7.56 2.84 10.25
CA GLU A 98 -6.77 3.96 10.80
C GLU A 98 -7.01 5.27 10.05
N GLU A 99 -7.05 5.24 8.72
CA GLU A 99 -7.19 6.46 7.89
C GLU A 99 -8.64 6.92 7.70
N ALA A 100 -9.59 5.99 7.64
CA ALA A 100 -10.98 6.28 7.27
C ALA A 100 -12.01 5.93 8.35
N GLY A 101 -11.62 5.23 9.42
CA GLY A 101 -12.53 4.82 10.49
C GLY A 101 -13.57 3.79 10.06
N ILE A 102 -13.33 3.04 8.98
CA ILE A 102 -14.26 2.02 8.47
C ILE A 102 -13.61 0.64 8.49
N GLU A 103 -14.44 -0.39 8.68
CA GLU A 103 -14.03 -1.78 8.56
C GLU A 103 -14.33 -2.29 7.15
N ILE A 104 -13.39 -3.06 6.59
CA ILE A 104 -13.55 -3.73 5.30
C ILE A 104 -13.35 -5.23 5.48
N TYR A 105 -14.02 -6.03 4.64
CA TYR A 105 -13.83 -7.48 4.65
C TYR A 105 -12.43 -7.84 4.15
N PRO A 106 -11.77 -8.86 4.75
CA PRO A 106 -10.43 -9.28 4.33
C PRO A 106 -10.42 -10.02 2.98
N TYR A 107 -11.59 -10.39 2.45
CA TYR A 107 -11.68 -11.02 1.12
C TYR A 107 -11.53 -9.95 0.02
N LEU A 108 -10.28 -9.66 -0.32
CA LEU A 108 -9.93 -8.69 -1.36
C LEU A 108 -9.91 -9.34 -2.74
N LYS A 109 -10.37 -8.61 -3.75
CA LYS A 109 -10.21 -9.00 -5.16
C LYS A 109 -8.98 -8.30 -5.73
N TYR A 110 -8.01 -9.09 -6.17
CA TYR A 110 -6.85 -8.54 -6.88
C TYR A 110 -7.28 -7.89 -8.19
N LEU A 111 -6.83 -6.66 -8.41
CA LEU A 111 -7.13 -5.90 -9.63
C LEU A 111 -5.91 -5.87 -10.56
N ASN A 112 -4.78 -5.38 -10.05
CA ASN A 112 -3.55 -5.25 -10.82
C ASN A 112 -2.32 -5.11 -9.90
N SER A 113 -1.15 -5.25 -10.50
CA SER A 113 0.15 -4.96 -9.89
C SER A 113 0.90 -4.04 -10.84
N VAL A 114 1.53 -3.01 -10.29
CA VAL A 114 2.23 -1.98 -11.05
C VAL A 114 3.62 -1.83 -10.45
N ALA A 115 4.64 -2.09 -11.27
CA ALA A 115 6.02 -1.75 -10.95
C ALA A 115 6.33 -0.37 -11.56
N PHE A 116 6.92 0.52 -10.77
CA PHE A 116 7.39 1.81 -11.22
C PHE A 116 8.84 1.99 -10.80
N SER A 117 9.67 2.49 -11.71
CA SER A 117 11.04 2.92 -11.44
C SER A 117 11.06 4.43 -11.56
N SER A 118 11.42 5.12 -10.48
CA SER A 118 11.67 6.57 -10.50
C SER A 118 13.10 6.83 -10.86
#